data_AF-A0A6G2VJX1-F1
#
_entry.id   AF-A0A6G2VJX1-F1
#
_cell.length_a   1.000
_cell.length_b   1.000
_cell.length_c   1.000
_cell.angle_alpha   90.00
_cell.angle_beta   90.00
_cell.angle_gamma   90.00
#
_symmetry.space_group_name_H-M   'P 1'
#
loop_
_entity.id
_entity.type
_entity.pdbx_description
1 polymer ?
#
loop_
_entity_poly.entity_id
_entity_poly.type
_entity_poly.pdbx_seq_one_letter_code
_entity_poly.pdbx_strand_id
1 'polypeptide(L)'
;MGQTVVRREVYRSGRVWNEHALRVVADTGEALVAACAPGAETRWPALYVKARDDADRSARTEAFDVMATGVWELAAAVWQETELLLWKPPEAWFSINAFYTADGLRNWYVNFEHPTRRTSTGFDTFDLTLDLVVAPDLTGW
;
A
#
# COMPACT_ATOMS: atom_id res chain seq x y z
N MET A 1 1.15 -20.78 2.41
CA MET A 1 2.01 -19.85 1.64
C MET A 1 1.48 -19.73 0.24
N GLY A 2 1.70 -18.59 -0.38
CA GLY A 2 1.17 -18.32 -1.68
C GLY A 2 -0.09 -17.48 -1.59
N GLN A 3 -1.26 -18.02 -1.26
CA GLN A 3 -2.59 -17.37 -1.37
C GLN A 3 -2.63 -15.85 -1.68
N THR A 4 -3.35 -15.47 -2.74
CA THR A 4 -3.63 -14.06 -3.02
C THR A 4 -4.65 -13.51 -2.01
N VAL A 5 -4.34 -12.36 -1.42
CA VAL A 5 -5.23 -11.62 -0.51
C VAL A 5 -5.36 -10.18 -1.00
N VAL A 6 -6.49 -9.56 -0.68
CA VAL A 6 -6.72 -8.14 -1.00
C VAL A 6 -6.40 -7.29 0.23
N ARG A 7 -5.39 -6.43 0.13
CA ARG A 7 -5.19 -5.30 1.06
C ARG A 7 -6.09 -4.17 0.60
N ARG A 8 -6.98 -3.71 1.47
CA ARG A 8 -7.84 -2.55 1.21
C ARG A 8 -7.54 -1.43 2.17
N GLU A 9 -7.45 -0.21 1.66
CA GLU A 9 -7.51 0.98 2.51
C GLU A 9 -8.96 1.42 2.63
N VAL A 10 -9.52 1.39 3.83
CA VAL A 10 -10.93 1.72 4.08
C VAL A 10 -11.02 3.02 4.86
N TYR A 11 -11.53 4.06 4.21
CA TYR A 11 -11.70 5.36 4.83
C TYR A 11 -12.82 5.35 5.87
N ARG A 12 -12.88 6.37 6.72
CA ARG A 12 -13.84 6.52 7.83
C ARG A 12 -15.30 6.31 7.44
N SER A 13 -15.67 6.60 6.20
CA SER A 13 -17.02 6.38 5.66
C SER A 13 -17.34 4.91 5.33
N GLY A 14 -16.39 3.99 5.50
CA GLY A 14 -16.48 2.60 5.06
C GLY A 14 -16.19 2.39 3.57
N ARG A 15 -15.89 3.47 2.82
CA ARG A 15 -15.53 3.39 1.40
C ARG A 15 -14.07 3.00 1.22
N VAL A 16 -13.81 2.18 0.21
CA VAL A 16 -12.45 1.74 -0.16
C VAL A 16 -11.73 2.84 -0.93
N TRP A 17 -10.57 3.26 -0.43
CA TRP A 17 -9.68 4.25 -1.01
C TRP A 17 -8.71 3.64 -2.03
N ASN A 18 -8.14 2.47 -1.73
CA ASN A 18 -7.39 1.67 -2.69
C ASN A 18 -7.40 0.18 -2.34
N GLU A 19 -7.05 -0.64 -3.34
CA GLU A 19 -6.95 -2.09 -3.24
C GLU A 19 -5.66 -2.57 -3.88
N HIS A 20 -4.99 -3.54 -3.24
CA HIS A 20 -3.80 -4.19 -3.76
C HIS A 20 -3.93 -5.72 -3.63
N ALA A 21 -3.74 -6.44 -4.73
CA ALA A 21 -3.59 -7.88 -4.71
C ALA A 21 -2.18 -8.24 -4.20
N LEU A 22 -2.10 -8.86 -3.02
CA LEU A 22 -0.84 -9.28 -2.40
C LEU A 22 -0.74 -10.80 -2.36
N ARG A 23 0.47 -11.33 -2.44
CA ARG A 23 0.78 -12.75 -2.26
C ARG A 23 1.22 -12.99 -0.82
N VAL A 24 0.54 -13.85 -0.06
CA VAL A 24 0.94 -14.16 1.32
C VAL A 24 2.22 -15.00 1.31
N VAL A 25 3.28 -14.46 1.91
CA VAL A 25 4.53 -15.18 2.16
C VAL A 25 4.39 -15.96 3.47
N ALA A 26 4.02 -15.30 4.56
CA ALA A 26 3.77 -15.92 5.86
C ALA A 26 2.63 -15.19 6.57
N ASP A 27 1.84 -15.92 7.36
CA ASP A 27 0.80 -15.34 8.21
C ASP A 27 0.84 -16.07 9.55
N THR A 28 1.39 -15.39 10.55
CA THR A 28 1.68 -15.96 11.87
C THR A 28 1.10 -15.06 12.96
N GLY A 29 1.18 -15.51 14.22
CA GLY A 29 0.82 -14.65 15.35
C GLY A 29 1.72 -13.42 15.52
N GLU A 30 2.93 -13.45 14.95
CA GLU A 30 3.89 -12.35 15.02
C GLU A 30 3.61 -11.27 13.97
N ALA A 31 3.45 -11.68 12.72
CA ALA A 31 3.18 -10.77 11.62
C ALA A 31 2.55 -11.47 10.41
N LEU A 32 1.84 -10.64 9.63
CA LEU A 32 1.57 -10.91 8.22
C LEU A 32 2.77 -10.45 7.39
N VAL A 33 3.29 -11.34 6.57
CA VAL A 33 4.30 -11.06 5.56
C VAL A 33 3.70 -11.30 4.19
N ALA A 34 3.68 -10.28 3.35
CA ALA A 34 3.08 -10.35 2.02
C ALA A 34 3.96 -9.67 0.97
N ALA A 35 3.86 -10.12 -0.28
CA ALA A 35 4.63 -9.57 -1.38
C ALA A 35 3.72 -8.99 -2.47
N CYS A 36 4.19 -7.94 -3.13
CA CYS A 36 3.58 -7.36 -4.33
C CYS A 36 4.66 -7.25 -5.41
N ALA A 37 4.44 -7.90 -6.56
CA ALA A 37 5.36 -7.87 -7.68
C ALA A 37 4.81 -6.99 -8.81
N PRO A 38 5.66 -6.49 -9.73
CA PRO A 38 5.19 -5.85 -10.95
C PRO A 38 4.15 -6.71 -11.68
N GLY A 39 3.09 -6.08 -12.17
CA GLY A 39 1.93 -6.73 -12.79
C GLY A 39 0.82 -7.13 -11.82
N ALA A 40 1.02 -7.02 -10.50
CA ALA A 40 -0.05 -7.27 -9.53
C ALA A 40 -1.19 -6.25 -9.71
N GLU A 41 -2.43 -6.74 -9.67
CA GLU A 41 -3.63 -5.93 -9.85
C GLU A 41 -3.84 -4.97 -8.67
N THR A 42 -4.16 -3.72 -9.00
CA THR A 42 -4.49 -2.69 -8.02
C THR A 42 -5.73 -1.92 -8.46
N ARG A 43 -6.37 -1.27 -7.49
CA ARG A 43 -7.39 -0.25 -7.76
C ARG A 43 -7.05 0.99 -6.96
N TRP A 44 -6.84 2.10 -7.65
CA TRP A 44 -6.42 3.36 -7.06
C TRP A 44 -7.47 4.44 -7.32
N PRO A 45 -7.48 5.54 -6.53
CA PRO A 45 -8.30 6.70 -6.85
C PRO A 45 -8.05 7.16 -8.29
N ALA A 46 -9.11 7.39 -9.06
CA ALA A 46 -8.98 7.73 -10.48
C ALA A 46 -8.10 8.97 -10.74
N LEU A 47 -8.16 9.97 -9.85
CA LEU A 47 -7.28 11.14 -9.90
C LEU A 47 -5.81 10.78 -9.69
N TYR A 48 -5.52 9.77 -8.87
CA TYR A 48 -4.15 9.31 -8.67
C TYR A 48 -3.60 8.61 -9.92
N VAL A 49 -4.43 7.79 -10.58
CA VAL A 49 -4.05 7.16 -11.87
C VAL A 49 -3.79 8.24 -12.92
N LYS A 50 -4.69 9.22 -13.05
CA LYS A 50 -4.51 10.35 -13.98
C LYS A 50 -3.24 11.14 -13.69
N ALA A 51 -2.98 11.48 -12.42
CA ALA A 51 -1.77 12.19 -11.99
C ALA A 51 -0.48 11.46 -12.41
N ARG A 52 -0.49 10.12 -12.35
CA ARG A 52 0.63 9.29 -12.77
C ARG A 52 0.80 9.31 -14.30
N ASP A 53 -0.28 9.16 -15.05
CA ASP A 53 -0.26 9.13 -16.51
C ASP A 53 0.17 10.49 -17.10
N ASP A 54 -0.32 11.58 -16.52
CA ASP A 54 0.02 12.96 -16.94
C ASP A 54 1.39 13.42 -16.40
N ALA A 55 2.04 12.62 -15.55
CA ALA A 55 3.24 12.97 -14.78
C ALA A 55 3.09 14.27 -13.96
N ASP A 56 1.85 14.64 -13.61
CA ASP A 56 1.51 15.83 -12.86
C ASP A 56 1.23 15.50 -11.39
N ARG A 57 2.17 15.87 -10.52
CA ARG A 57 2.06 15.60 -9.09
C ARG A 57 1.03 16.48 -8.38
N SER A 58 0.56 17.58 -8.98
CA SER A 58 -0.39 18.51 -8.35
C SER A 58 -1.75 17.83 -8.07
N ALA A 59 -2.17 16.92 -8.94
CA ALA A 59 -3.39 16.12 -8.79
C ALA A 59 -3.33 15.11 -7.61
N ARG A 60 -2.16 14.85 -7.01
CA ARG A 60 -2.06 14.03 -5.79
C ARG A 60 -2.66 14.74 -4.57
N THR A 61 -2.52 16.05 -4.48
CA THR A 61 -3.13 16.84 -3.40
C THR A 61 -4.64 16.92 -3.59
N GLU A 62 -5.10 17.13 -4.83
CA GLU A 62 -6.53 17.12 -5.18
C GLU A 62 -7.22 15.80 -4.80
N ALA A 63 -6.51 14.66 -4.92
CA ALA A 63 -7.04 13.37 -4.49
C ALA A 63 -7.40 13.36 -2.99
N PHE A 64 -6.63 14.04 -2.12
CA PHE A 64 -6.97 14.17 -0.70
C PHE A 64 -8.16 15.08 -0.47
N ASP A 65 -8.29 16.18 -1.23
CA ASP A 65 -9.46 17.05 -1.15
C ASP A 65 -10.73 16.28 -1.53
N VAL A 66 -10.67 15.48 -2.59
CA VAL A 66 -11.77 14.60 -3.00
C VAL A 66 -12.03 13.51 -1.96
N MET A 67 -11.00 12.89 -1.39
CA MET A 67 -11.17 11.94 -0.28
C MET A 67 -11.91 12.57 0.91
N ALA A 68 -11.59 13.82 1.24
CA ALA A 68 -12.24 14.55 2.33
C ALA A 68 -13.74 14.79 2.10
N THR A 69 -14.19 14.86 0.84
CA THR A 69 -15.63 14.90 0.50
C THR A 69 -16.35 13.57 0.78
N GLY A 70 -15.62 12.47 0.91
CA GLY A 70 -16.17 11.13 1.09
C GLY A 70 -16.59 10.44 -0.21
N VAL A 71 -16.43 11.08 -1.37
CA VAL A 71 -16.88 10.57 -2.68
C VAL A 71 -15.73 10.59 -3.68
N TRP A 72 -15.35 9.42 -4.17
CA TRP A 72 -14.35 9.22 -5.23
C TRP A 72 -14.67 7.97 -6.02
N GLU A 73 -14.01 7.86 -7.18
CA GLU A 73 -14.02 6.69 -8.06
C GLU A 73 -12.68 5.98 -8.04
N LEU A 74 -12.71 4.65 -8.19
CA LEU A 74 -11.52 3.82 -8.33
C LEU A 74 -11.31 3.40 -9.78
N ALA A 75 -10.09 3.55 -10.26
CA ALA A 75 -9.65 3.06 -11.56
C ALA A 75 -8.77 1.81 -11.38
N ALA A 76 -8.85 0.88 -12.33
CA ALA A 76 -7.96 -0.27 -12.39
C ALA A 76 -6.53 0.21 -12.72
N ALA A 77 -5.55 -0.39 -12.06
CA ALA A 77 -4.14 -0.16 -12.30
C ALA A 77 -3.36 -1.45 -12.03
N VAL A 78 -2.05 -1.39 -12.27
CA VAL A 78 -1.12 -2.46 -11.95
C VAL A 78 0.09 -1.88 -11.24
N TRP A 79 0.66 -2.66 -10.33
CA TRP A 79 1.96 -2.37 -9.75
C TRP A 79 3.06 -2.48 -10.81
N GLN A 80 4.08 -1.61 -10.83
CA GLN A 80 5.02 -1.54 -11.97
C GLN A 80 6.51 -1.55 -11.59
N GLU A 81 6.92 -0.66 -10.69
CA GLU A 81 8.35 -0.26 -10.64
C GLU A 81 9.23 -1.08 -9.69
N THR A 82 8.63 -1.74 -8.70
CA THR A 82 9.38 -2.38 -7.61
C THR A 82 8.79 -3.73 -7.27
N GLU A 83 9.56 -4.57 -6.59
CA GLU A 83 8.99 -5.66 -5.79
C GLU A 83 8.90 -5.19 -4.34
N LEU A 84 7.76 -5.41 -3.70
CA LEU A 84 7.50 -5.05 -2.32
C LEU A 84 7.46 -6.31 -1.46
N LEU A 85 8.16 -6.29 -0.33
CA LEU A 85 7.93 -7.20 0.79
C LEU A 85 7.44 -6.40 1.99
N LEU A 86 6.18 -6.64 2.37
CA LEU A 86 5.51 -6.02 3.50
C LEU A 86 5.60 -6.93 4.72
N TRP A 87 5.95 -6.34 5.87
CA TRP A 87 5.85 -6.94 7.20
C TRP A 87 4.91 -6.10 8.07
N LYS A 88 3.82 -6.71 8.54
CA LYS A 88 2.75 -6.04 9.29
C LYS A 88 2.33 -6.84 10.53
N PRO A 89 2.70 -6.39 11.74
CA PRO A 89 2.16 -6.94 12.97
C PRO A 89 0.67 -6.59 13.12
N PRO A 90 -0.16 -7.46 13.75
CA PRO A 90 -1.61 -7.28 13.79
C PRO A 90 -2.08 -5.94 14.40
N GLU A 91 -1.45 -5.51 15.50
CA GLU A 91 -1.87 -4.33 16.27
C GLU A 91 -1.00 -3.09 16.01
N ALA A 92 0.01 -3.21 15.16
CA ALA A 92 0.94 -2.12 14.90
C ALA A 92 0.28 -1.02 14.04
N TRP A 93 0.56 0.23 14.39
CA TRP A 93 0.17 1.42 13.64
C TRP A 93 1.13 1.76 12.49
N PHE A 94 1.88 0.77 12.03
CA PHE A 94 2.75 0.87 10.87
C PHE A 94 2.96 -0.50 10.21
N SER A 95 3.43 -0.51 8.98
CA SER A 95 4.13 -1.65 8.35
C SER A 95 5.57 -1.26 8.02
N ILE A 96 6.43 -2.26 7.90
CA ILE A 96 7.78 -2.11 7.35
C ILE A 96 7.78 -2.76 5.98
N ASN A 97 8.21 -1.99 4.98
CA ASN A 97 8.15 -2.35 3.58
C ASN A 97 9.57 -2.29 3.00
N ALA A 98 10.04 -3.41 2.44
CA ALA A 98 11.26 -3.47 1.66
C ALA A 98 10.90 -3.32 0.18
N PHE A 99 11.46 -2.32 -0.48
CA PHE A 99 11.28 -2.10 -1.91
C PHE A 99 12.53 -2.53 -2.68
N TYR A 100 12.38 -3.47 -3.60
CA TYR A 100 13.46 -3.97 -4.45
C TYR A 100 13.30 -3.49 -5.90
N THR A 101 14.43 -3.33 -6.58
CA THR A 101 14.53 -3.18 -8.04
C THR A 101 15.45 -4.29 -8.59
N ALA A 102 15.72 -4.27 -9.89
CA ALA A 102 16.70 -5.16 -10.51
C ALA A 102 18.11 -5.04 -9.90
N ASP A 103 18.44 -3.90 -9.30
CA ASP A 103 19.74 -3.63 -8.67
C ASP A 103 19.81 -4.07 -7.19
N GLY A 104 18.72 -4.63 -6.65
CA GLY A 104 18.62 -5.09 -5.26
C GLY A 104 17.71 -4.23 -4.39
N LEU A 105 17.96 -4.22 -3.08
CA LEU A 105 17.17 -3.45 -2.12
C LEU A 105 17.37 -1.95 -2.35
N ARG A 106 16.31 -1.24 -2.76
CA ARG A 106 16.34 0.20 -3.02
C ARG A 106 16.28 1.00 -1.72
N ASN A 107 15.33 0.66 -0.85
CA ASN A 107 15.12 1.31 0.44
C ASN A 107 14.19 0.49 1.33
N TRP A 108 14.23 0.79 2.62
CA TRP A 108 13.16 0.46 3.55
C TRP A 108 12.17 1.61 3.63
N TYR A 109 10.93 1.29 4.00
CA TYR A 109 9.86 2.26 4.10
C TYR A 109 8.96 1.90 5.28
N VAL A 110 8.78 2.83 6.20
CA VAL A 110 7.82 2.69 7.30
C VAL A 110 6.55 3.40 6.88
N ASN A 111 5.51 2.63 6.61
CA ASN A 111 4.18 3.15 6.27
C ASN A 111 3.38 3.29 7.55
N PHE A 112 3.06 4.50 8.00
CA PHE A 112 2.17 4.67 9.14
C PHE A 112 0.73 4.47 8.69
N GLU A 113 0.06 3.48 9.28
CA GLU A 113 -1.26 3.04 8.84
C GLU A 113 -2.01 2.39 10.00
N HIS A 114 -3.34 2.35 9.91
CA HIS A 114 -4.15 1.71 10.93
C HIS A 114 -3.80 0.21 11.14
N PRO A 115 -4.01 -0.33 12.36
CA PRO A 115 -3.91 -1.76 12.60
C PRO A 115 -4.79 -2.58 11.64
N THR A 116 -4.35 -3.79 11.36
CA THR A 116 -4.98 -4.64 10.35
C THR A 116 -6.29 -5.23 10.87
N ARG A 117 -7.36 -5.09 10.08
CA ARG A 117 -8.63 -5.81 10.30
C ARG A 117 -8.79 -6.91 9.26
N ARG A 118 -8.76 -8.18 9.69
CA ARG A 118 -8.95 -9.33 8.79
C ARG A 118 -10.34 -9.34 8.15
N THR A 119 -10.39 -9.80 6.91
CA THR A 119 -11.63 -9.99 6.12
C THR A 119 -11.63 -11.41 5.52
N SER A 120 -12.72 -11.80 4.86
CA SER A 120 -12.80 -13.11 4.20
C SER A 120 -11.87 -13.24 2.98
N THR A 121 -11.42 -12.13 2.40
CA THR A 121 -10.59 -12.09 1.18
C THR A 121 -9.21 -11.47 1.40
N GLY A 122 -8.90 -10.99 2.61
CA GLY A 122 -7.65 -10.36 2.94
C GLY A 122 -7.75 -9.52 4.20
N PHE A 123 -7.49 -8.22 4.08
CA PHE A 123 -7.52 -7.32 5.23
C PHE A 123 -7.73 -5.85 4.87
N ASP A 124 -8.28 -5.12 5.83
CA ASP A 124 -8.45 -3.68 5.79
C ASP A 124 -7.41 -2.99 6.66
N THR A 125 -6.96 -1.83 6.22
CA THR A 125 -6.15 -0.86 6.96
C THR A 125 -6.53 0.54 6.45
N PHE A 126 -5.77 1.57 6.79
CA PHE A 126 -5.89 2.89 6.18
C PHE A 126 -4.59 3.67 6.38
N ASP A 127 -4.10 4.30 5.32
CA ASP A 127 -2.89 5.11 5.31
C ASP A 127 -3.04 6.37 6.20
N LEU A 128 -1.97 6.75 6.92
CA LEU A 128 -1.94 7.94 7.76
C LEU A 128 -1.15 9.10 7.16
N THR A 129 -0.77 9.01 5.88
CA THR A 129 -0.11 10.06 5.08
C THR A 129 1.28 10.48 5.57
N LEU A 130 1.78 9.82 6.61
CA LEU A 130 3.11 10.01 7.15
C LEU A 130 3.92 8.75 6.87
N ASP A 131 5.18 8.94 6.49
CA ASP A 131 6.08 7.86 6.13
C ASP A 131 7.52 8.18 6.54
N LEU A 132 8.33 7.14 6.70
CA LEU A 132 9.78 7.26 6.78
C LEU A 132 10.42 6.44 5.66
N VAL A 133 11.35 7.04 4.94
CA VAL A 133 12.16 6.35 3.93
C VAL A 133 13.55 6.15 4.52
N VAL A 134 13.96 4.91 4.68
CA VAL A 134 15.25 4.57 5.33
C VAL A 134 16.18 3.97 4.28
N ALA A 135 17.45 4.39 4.30
CA ALA A 135 18.49 3.89 3.41
C ALA A 135 18.61 2.35 3.50
N PRO A 136 18.94 1.66 2.40
CA PRO A 136 18.99 0.19 2.37
C PRO A 136 20.02 -0.39 3.35
N ASP A 137 21.08 0.36 3.67
CA ASP A 137 22.13 0.00 4.63
C ASP A 137 21.86 0.47 6.08
N LEU A 138 20.68 1.06 6.33
CA LEU A 138 20.22 1.56 7.62
C LEU A 138 21.05 2.72 8.19
N THR A 139 21.84 3.42 7.37
CA THR A 139 22.70 4.52 7.84
C THR A 139 22.01 5.89 7.89
N GLY A 140 20.80 6.02 7.35
CA GLY A 140 20.06 7.29 7.31
C GLY A 140 18.57 7.15 7.01
N TRP A 141 17.82 8.21 7.28
CA TRP A 141 16.37 8.36 7.08
C TRP A 141 15.97 9.82 6.83
#